data_AF-A0A1S0TG04-F1
#
_entry.id   AF-A0A1S0TG04-F1
#
_cell.length_a   1.000
_cell.length_b   1.000
_cell.length_c   1.000
_cell.angle_alpha   90.00
_cell.angle_beta   90.00
_cell.angle_gamma   90.00
#
_symmetry.space_group_name_H-M   'P 1'
#
loop_
_entity.id
_entity.type
_entity.pdbx_description
1 polymer ?
#
loop_
_entity_poly.entity_id
_entity_poly.type
_entity_poly.pdbx_seq_one_letter_code
_entity_poly.pdbx_strand_id
1 'polypeptide(L)' 'ANAILADVKASTIYDVLHDSQYRPKWDKYHVATIDIGLINPNNDICYYAVGGMSPLQVRDFVLQRSWLDTGMKKYICSHS' A
#
# COMPACT_ATOMS: atom_id res chain seq x y z
N ALA A 1 -12.71 6.82 -7.47
CA ALA A 1 -12.17 7.05 -8.83
C ALA A 1 -11.81 5.69 -9.43
N ASN A 2 -12.11 5.45 -10.70
CA ASN A 2 -11.74 4.22 -11.41
C ASN A 2 -10.58 4.54 -12.36
N ALA A 3 -9.52 3.74 -12.34
CA ALA A 3 -8.40 3.82 -13.27
C ALA A 3 -8.34 2.52 -14.10
N ILE A 4 -8.05 2.64 -15.39
CA ILE A 4 -7.90 1.50 -16.31
C ILE A 4 -6.47 1.52 -16.86
N LEU A 5 -5.75 0.41 -16.70
CA LEU A 5 -4.39 0.22 -17.19
C LEU A 5 -4.42 -0.97 -18.15
N ALA A 6 -4.60 -0.70 -19.45
CA ALA A 6 -4.87 -1.72 -20.45
C ALA A 6 -3.62 -2.53 -20.85
N ASP A 7 -2.44 -1.95 -20.65
CA ASP A 7 -1.12 -2.46 -21.03
C ASP A 7 -0.34 -3.04 -19.85
N VAL A 8 -0.91 -3.03 -18.64
CA VAL A 8 -0.26 -3.52 -17.42
C VAL A 8 -1.00 -4.74 -16.87
N LYS A 9 -0.25 -5.81 -16.57
CA LYS A 9 -0.80 -7.01 -15.94
C LYS A 9 -1.23 -6.72 -14.50
N ALA A 10 -2.31 -7.37 -14.05
CA ALA A 10 -2.78 -7.26 -12.68
C ALA A 10 -1.72 -7.66 -11.63
N SER A 11 -0.87 -8.64 -11.94
CA SER A 11 0.25 -9.03 -11.07
C SER A 11 1.26 -7.91 -10.89
N THR A 12 1.61 -7.18 -11.95
CA THR A 12 2.56 -6.06 -11.88
C THR A 12 2.04 -4.96 -10.95
N ILE A 13 0.76 -4.60 -11.06
CA ILE A 13 0.16 -3.61 -10.15
C ILE A 13 0.14 -4.12 -8.72
N TYR A 14 -0.19 -5.39 -8.52
CA TYR A 14 -0.21 -5.99 -7.20
C TYR A 14 1.17 -5.98 -6.53
N ASP A 15 2.23 -6.31 -7.27
CA ASP A 15 3.61 -6.26 -6.79
C ASP A 15 4.01 -4.82 -6.43
N VAL A 16 3.74 -3.85 -7.31
CA VAL A 16 4.04 -2.42 -7.08
C VAL A 16 3.33 -1.87 -5.83
N LEU A 17 2.10 -2.35 -5.54
CA LEU A 17 1.36 -1.93 -4.35
C LEU A 17 1.86 -2.58 -3.05
N HIS A 18 2.44 -3.79 -3.12
CA HIS A 18 3.03 -4.48 -1.96
C HIS A 18 4.46 -4.03 -1.66
N ASP A 19 5.20 -3.60 -2.68
CA ASP A 19 6.60 -3.22 -2.53
C ASP A 19 6.75 -1.87 -1.82
N SER A 20 6.96 -1.94 -0.51
CA SER A 20 7.22 -0.78 0.35
C SER A 20 8.52 -0.07 0.00
N GLN A 21 9.52 -0.76 -0.56
CA GLN A 21 10.80 -0.19 -0.95
C GLN A 21 10.69 0.58 -2.28
N TYR A 22 9.82 0.14 -3.17
CA TYR A 22 9.53 0.83 -4.43
C TYR A 22 8.54 2.00 -4.27
N ARG A 23 7.73 2.00 -3.21
CA ARG A 23 6.75 3.04 -2.89
C ARG A 23 7.25 4.48 -3.08
N PRO A 24 8.43 4.88 -2.58
CA PRO A 24 8.92 6.26 -2.70
C PRO A 24 9.22 6.70 -4.14
N LYS A 25 9.31 5.75 -5.09
CA LYS A 25 9.56 6.07 -6.51
C LYS A 25 8.34 6.66 -7.21
N TRP A 26 7.13 6.36 -6.74
CA TRP A 26 5.89 6.77 -7.40
C TRP A 26 4.91 7.49 -6.48
N ASP A 27 4.93 7.19 -5.18
CA ASP A 27 4.08 7.87 -4.21
C ASP A 27 4.78 9.14 -3.71
N LYS A 28 4.47 10.27 -4.36
CA LYS A 28 5.05 11.59 -4.07
C LYS A 28 4.91 12.02 -2.61
N TYR A 29 3.87 11.55 -1.92
CA TYR A 29 3.57 11.94 -0.55
C TYR A 29 3.96 10.86 0.46
N HIS A 30 4.61 9.77 0.03
CA HIS A 30 5.17 8.81 0.96
C HIS A 30 6.26 9.47 1.82
N VAL A 31 6.20 9.28 3.14
CA VAL A 31 7.23 9.72 4.09
C VAL A 31 7.96 8.52 4.68
N ALA A 32 7.22 7.55 5.20
CA ALA A 32 7.81 6.35 5.78
C ALA A 32 6.84 5.16 5.75
N THR A 33 7.40 3.96 5.67
CA THR A 33 6.69 2.71 5.93
C THR A 33 7.61 1.81 6.75
N ILE A 34 7.08 1.26 7.85
CA ILE A 34 7.81 0.34 8.71
C ILE A 34 6.91 -0.86 8.96
N ASP A 35 7.37 -2.05 8.59
CA ASP A 35 6.66 -3.29 8.91
C ASP A 35 6.82 -3.57 10.40
N ILE A 36 5.69 -3.67 11.12
CA ILE A 36 5.69 -3.91 12.57
C ILE A 36 5.69 -5.41 12.86
N GLY A 37 4.89 -6.18 12.11
CA GLY A 37 4.84 -7.62 12.25
C GLY A 37 3.77 -8.28 11.39
N LEU A 38 3.86 -9.60 11.28
CA LEU A 38 2.92 -10.43 10.53
C LEU A 38 1.92 -11.09 11.49
N ILE A 39 0.64 -11.03 11.15
CA ILE A 39 -0.41 -11.80 11.85
C ILE A 39 -0.46 -13.22 11.26
N ASN A 40 -0.41 -13.32 9.93
CA ASN A 40 -0.34 -14.56 9.18
C ASN A 40 0.22 -14.27 7.77
N PRO A 41 0.39 -15.26 6.87
CA PRO A 41 1.00 -15.05 5.55
C PRO A 41 0.30 -14.03 4.64
N ASN A 42 -0.95 -13.68 4.95
CA ASN A 42 -1.78 -12.76 4.16
C ASN A 42 -2.24 -11.52 4.94
N ASN A 43 -1.73 -11.32 6.15
CA ASN A 43 -2.15 -10.24 7.04
C ASN A 43 -0.97 -9.71 7.84
N ASP A 44 -0.78 -8.40 7.82
CA ASP A 44 0.27 -7.73 8.57
C ASP A 44 -0.21 -6.47 9.29
N ILE A 45 0.65 -5.96 10.17
CA ILE A 45 0.54 -4.63 10.77
C ILE A 45 1.75 -3.81 10.31
N CYS A 46 1.51 -2.59 9.86
CA CYS A 46 2.56 -1.65 9.47
C CYS A 46 2.29 -0.23 9.96
N TYR A 47 3.36 0.53 10.16
CA TYR A 47 3.32 1.98 10.32
C TYR A 47 3.42 2.64 8.95
N TYR A 48 2.60 3.65 8.68
CA TYR A 48 2.61 4.41 7.44
C TYR A 48 2.50 5.91 7.71
N ALA A 49 3.43 6.70 7.18
CA ALA A 49 3.41 8.16 7.24
C ALA A 49 3.25 8.77 5.85
N VAL A 50 2.34 9.73 5.76
CA VAL A 50 2.04 10.50 4.55
C VAL A 50 2.34 11.98 4.76
N GLY A 51 3.04 12.56 3.79
CA GLY A 51 3.40 13.96 3.73
C GLY A 51 2.15 14.83 3.61
N GLY A 52 2.14 15.94 4.35
CA GLY A 52 1.09 16.95 4.23
C GLY A 52 1.31 17.84 3.00
N MET A 53 0.22 18.23 2.35
CA MET A 53 0.24 19.38 1.44
C MET A 53 -0.15 20.62 2.24
N SER A 54 0.67 21.67 2.22
CA SER A 54 0.37 22.94 2.90
C SER A 54 -1.08 23.37 2.63
N PRO A 55 -1.89 23.69 3.66
CA PRO A 55 -1.52 23.92 5.08
C PRO A 55 -1.60 22.68 5.99
N LEU A 56 -1.81 21.47 5.44
CA LEU A 56 -1.94 20.24 6.22
C LEU A 56 -0.58 19.78 6.75
N GLN A 57 -0.56 19.38 8.02
CA GLN A 57 0.59 18.71 8.63
C GLN A 57 0.70 17.26 8.13
N VAL A 58 1.88 16.68 8.32
CA VAL A 58 2.13 15.24 8.13
C VAL A 58 1.14 14.43 8.98
N ARG A 59 0.74 13.27 8.47
CA ARG A 59 -0.15 12.32 9.15
C ARG A 59 0.49 10.95 9.13
N ASP A 60 0.27 10.19 10.18
CA ASP A 60 0.68 8.81 10.27
C ASP A 60 -0.43 7.91 10.80
N PHE A 61 -0.30 6.64 10.51
CA PHE A 61 -1.27 5.59 10.79
C PHE A 61 -0.53 4.32 11.16
N VAL A 62 -1.12 3.54 12.07
CA VAL A 62 -0.87 2.10 12.14
C VAL A 62 -1.97 1.44 11.33
N LEU A 63 -1.61 0.55 10.41
CA LEU A 63 -2.54 -0.11 9.51
C LEU A 63 -2.39 -1.62 9.66
N GLN A 64 -3.51 -2.31 9.86
CA GLN A 64 -3.62 -3.71 9.52
C GLN A 64 -3.90 -3.84 8.02
N ARG A 65 -3.07 -4.58 7.29
CA ARG A 65 -3.30 -4.88 5.87
C ARG A 65 -3.63 -6.35 5.68
N SER A 66 -4.54 -6.61 4.75
CA SER A 66 -4.96 -7.94 4.35
C SER A 66 -4.99 -8.03 2.84
N TRP A 67 -4.50 -9.13 2.28
CA TRP A 67 -4.47 -9.32 0.83
C TRP A 67 -4.91 -10.72 0.41
N LEU A 68 -5.54 -10.78 -0.77
CA LEU A 68 -6.06 -12.01 -1.35
C LEU A 68 -5.85 -12.04 -2.86
N ASP A 69 -5.19 -13.10 -3.34
CA ASP A 69 -5.08 -13.42 -4.77
C ASP A 69 -5.98 -14.62 -5.09
N THR A 70 -6.92 -14.45 -6.00
CA THR A 70 -7.82 -15.52 -6.49
C THR A 70 -7.39 -16.05 -7.86
N GLY A 71 -6.19 -15.69 -8.33
CA GLY A 71 -5.69 -15.97 -9.67
C GLY A 71 -6.21 -14.95 -10.69
N MET A 72 -7.53 -14.82 -10.80
CA MET A 72 -8.16 -13.85 -11.71
C MET A 72 -8.20 -12.43 -11.16
N LYS A 73 -8.39 -12.28 -9.84
CA LYS A 73 -8.52 -10.99 -9.17
C LYS A 73 -7.59 -10.92 -7.98
N LYS A 74 -7.19 -9.70 -7.65
CA LYS A 74 -6.23 -9.41 -6.59
C LYS A 74 -6.79 -8.29 -5.74
N TYR A 75 -6.77 -8.49 -4.43
CA TYR A 75 -7.37 -7.59 -3.45
C TYR A 75 -6.34 -7.22 -2.39
N ILE A 76 -6.33 -5.94 -2.01
CA ILE A 76 -5.56 -5.40 -0.90
C ILE A 76 -6.50 -4.49 -0.14
N CYS A 77 -6.62 -4.69 1.17
CA CYS A 77 -7.41 -3.85 2.07
C CYS A 77 -6.53 -3.41 3.23
N SER A 78 -6.80 -2.23 3.76
CA SER A 78 -6.08 -1.70 4.93
C SER A 78 -7.06 -0.99 5.86
N HIS A 79 -6.88 -1.19 7.16
CA HIS A 79 -7.70 -0.59 8.21
C HIS A 79 -6.81 -0.15 9.38
N SER A 80 -7.10 1.01 9.98
CA SER A 80 -6.38 1.55 11.14
C SER A 80 -7.05 1.21 12.45
#